data_AF-A0A2V9TCY5-F1
#
_entry.id   AF-A0A2V9TCY5-F1
#
_cell.length_a   1.000
_cell.length_b   1.000
_cell.length_c   1.000
_cell.angle_alpha   90.00
_cell.angle_beta   90.00
_cell.angle_gamma   90.00
#
_symmetry.space_group_name_H-M   'P 1'
#
loop_
_entity.id
_entity.type
_entity.pdbx_description
1 polymer ?
#
loop_
_entity_poly.entity_id
_entity_poly.type
_entity_poly.pdbx_seq_one_letter_code
_entity_poly.pdbx_strand_id
1 'polypeptide(L)'
;PLAGKSTLNRLEHGIATPDGYKKVNYDGEAIDRLLVDLWREAHAPAPEEVILDLDTTDVALHGHPENRFFHGYYNHYCYLPLYIFSGE
;
A
#
# COMPACT_ATOMS: atom_id res chain seq x y z
N PRO A 1 26.81 8.65 -3.25
CA PRO A 1 25.98 8.58 -2.02
C PRO A 1 24.80 7.61 -2.24
N LEU A 2 25.03 6.32 -1.99
CA LEU A 2 24.08 5.25 -2.29
C LEU A 2 23.21 4.97 -1.05
N ALA A 3 21.91 5.21 -1.21
CA ALA A 3 20.77 4.77 -0.41
C ALA A 3 20.84 5.02 1.11
N GLY A 4 20.03 5.97 1.59
CA GLY A 4 19.65 6.05 3.00
C GLY A 4 18.98 4.76 3.46
N LYS A 5 19.15 4.40 4.73
CA LYS A 5 18.56 3.21 5.35
C LYS A 5 17.03 3.35 5.41
N SER A 6 16.31 2.94 4.37
CA SER A 6 14.85 2.83 4.44
C SER A 6 14.50 1.66 5.37
N THR A 7 14.08 1.98 6.59
CA THR A 7 13.56 1.00 7.55
C THR A 7 12.29 0.34 7.02
N LEU A 8 11.50 1.07 6.24
CA LEU A 8 10.28 0.56 5.59
C LEU A 8 10.60 -0.55 4.59
N ASN A 9 11.67 -0.41 3.80
CA ASN A 9 12.10 -1.47 2.88
C ASN A 9 12.53 -2.76 3.61
N ARG A 10 13.00 -2.66 4.85
CA ARG A 10 13.30 -3.85 5.66
C ARG A 10 12.04 -4.49 6.24
N LEU A 11 10.99 -3.70 6.46
CA LEU A 11 9.69 -4.17 6.89
C LEU A 11 8.97 -4.89 5.74
N GLU A 12 8.97 -4.32 4.52
CA GLU A 12 8.31 -4.90 3.34
C GLU A 12 8.96 -6.22 2.89
N HIS A 13 10.27 -6.40 3.16
CA HIS A 13 10.99 -7.65 2.96
C HIS A 13 11.08 -8.54 4.22
N GLY A 14 10.55 -8.04 5.34
CA GLY A 14 10.43 -8.76 6.60
C GLY A 14 9.47 -9.95 6.46
N ILE A 15 9.53 -10.86 7.42
CA ILE A 15 8.58 -11.97 7.50
C ILE A 15 8.02 -12.00 8.93
N ALA A 16 6.80 -12.53 9.09
CA ALA A 16 6.19 -12.61 10.41
C ALA A 16 6.98 -13.57 11.34
N THR A 17 7.57 -14.62 10.77
CA THR A 17 8.32 -15.63 11.52
C THR A 17 9.81 -15.28 11.60
N PRO A 18 10.42 -15.23 12.80
CA PRO A 18 11.84 -14.94 12.92
C PRO A 18 12.72 -15.91 12.12
N ASP A 19 13.62 -15.35 11.29
CA ASP A 19 14.68 -16.08 10.59
C ASP A 19 16.04 -15.49 11.01
N GLY A 20 17.08 -16.31 11.11
CA GLY A 20 18.42 -15.89 11.52
C GLY A 20 19.02 -14.78 10.63
N TYR A 21 18.52 -14.66 9.40
CA TYR A 21 18.93 -13.62 8.46
C TYR A 21 18.00 -12.39 8.43
N LYS A 22 16.76 -12.51 8.92
CA LYS A 22 15.77 -11.43 8.91
C LYS A 22 15.54 -10.91 10.33
N LYS A 23 16.20 -9.79 10.62
CA LYS A 23 16.20 -9.15 11.95
C LYS A 23 15.01 -8.21 12.20
N VAL A 24 14.19 -7.98 11.18
CA VAL A 24 12.98 -7.16 11.26
C VAL A 24 11.80 -8.07 10.91
N ASN A 25 10.94 -8.29 11.90
CA ASN A 25 9.69 -9.02 11.74
C ASN A 25 8.54 -8.05 11.98
N TYR A 26 7.36 -8.39 11.47
CA TYR A 26 6.16 -7.60 11.67
C TYR A 26 4.94 -8.50 11.88
N ASP A 27 3.94 -7.96 12.55
CA ASP A 27 2.62 -8.56 12.66
C ASP A 27 1.71 -7.84 11.64
N GLY A 28 1.29 -8.57 10.61
CA GLY A 28 0.44 -8.02 9.55
C GLY A 28 -0.91 -7.53 10.08
N GLU A 29 -1.54 -8.29 10.98
CA GLU A 29 -2.82 -7.89 11.56
C GLU A 29 -2.68 -6.64 12.44
N ALA A 30 -1.55 -6.50 13.15
CA ALA A 30 -1.29 -5.31 13.93
C ALA A 30 -1.09 -4.07 13.05
N ILE A 31 -0.46 -4.22 11.88
CA ILE A 31 -0.33 -3.13 10.90
C ILE A 31 -1.71 -2.75 10.34
N ASP A 32 -2.52 -3.73 9.96
CA ASP A 32 -3.86 -3.49 9.42
C ASP A 32 -4.75 -2.74 10.43
N ARG A 33 -4.72 -3.16 11.70
CA ARG A 33 -5.44 -2.47 12.80
C ARG A 33 -4.92 -1.05 13.00
N LEU A 34 -3.60 -0.86 13.01
CA LEU A 34 -2.99 0.46 13.20
C LEU A 34 -3.43 1.46 12.13
N LEU A 35 -3.54 1.04 10.86
CA LEU A 35 -4.02 1.93 9.78
C LEU A 35 -5.44 2.41 10.03
N VAL A 36 -6.33 1.53 10.49
CA VAL A 36 -7.72 1.88 10.84
C VAL A 36 -7.78 2.78 12.07
N ASP A 37 -6.99 2.48 13.11
CA ASP A 37 -6.97 3.25 14.34
C ASP A 37 -6.49 4.69 14.10
N LEU A 38 -5.39 4.85 13.35
CA LEU A 38 -4.88 6.18 12.97
C LEU A 38 -5.88 6.95 12.11
N TRP A 39 -6.58 6.26 11.19
CA TRP A 39 -7.62 6.89 10.40
C TRP A 39 -8.78 7.36 11.28
N ARG A 40 -9.26 6.53 12.22
CA ARG A 40 -10.34 6.90 13.16
C ARG A 40 -9.95 8.08 14.05
N GLU A 41 -8.72 8.11 14.55
CA GLU A 41 -8.18 9.22 15.34
C GLU A 41 -8.13 10.55 14.58
N ALA A 42 -8.00 10.50 13.25
CA ALA A 42 -8.01 11.69 12.40
C ALA A 42 -9.41 12.33 12.24
N HIS A 43 -10.49 11.64 12.66
CA HIS A 43 -11.87 12.11 12.53
C HIS A 43 -12.47 12.42 13.92
N ALA A 44 -13.00 13.64 14.10
CA ALA A 44 -13.44 14.10 15.43
C ALA A 44 -14.73 13.38 15.92
N PRO A 45 -15.84 13.36 15.17
CA PRO A 45 -16.74 12.23 15.27
C PRO A 45 -16.19 11.12 14.37
N ALA A 46 -16.09 9.90 14.91
CA ALA A 46 -15.88 8.74 14.06
C ALA A 46 -17.07 8.62 13.10
N PRO A 47 -16.84 8.60 11.78
CA PRO A 47 -17.93 8.52 10.80
C PRO A 47 -18.57 7.13 10.82
N GLU A 48 -19.86 7.06 10.47
CA GLU A 48 -20.61 5.80 10.38
C GLU A 48 -20.28 5.02 9.10
N GLU A 49 -19.76 5.70 8.08
CA GLU A 49 -19.40 5.16 6.77
C GLU A 49 -18.01 5.68 6.37
N VAL A 50 -17.29 4.88 5.59
CA VAL A 50 -16.03 5.29 4.93
C VAL A 50 -16.13 5.01 3.44
N ILE A 51 -15.94 6.05 2.64
CA ILE A 51 -15.89 5.94 1.18
C ILE A 51 -14.42 5.89 0.78
N LEU A 52 -14.04 4.79 0.13
CA LEU A 52 -12.70 4.57 -0.39
C LEU A 52 -12.72 4.69 -1.90
N ASP A 53 -11.95 5.63 -2.42
CA ASP A 53 -11.71 5.76 -3.86
C ASP A 53 -10.39 5.07 -4.23
N LEU A 54 -10.42 4.32 -5.33
CA LEU A 54 -9.32 3.47 -5.76
C LEU A 54 -8.87 3.90 -7.15
N ASP A 55 -7.74 4.60 -7.19
CA ASP A 55 -7.22 5.18 -8.42
C ASP A 55 -6.02 4.40 -8.99
N THR A 56 -5.93 4.42 -10.33
CA THR A 56 -4.75 3.98 -11.06
C THR A 56 -3.66 5.06 -11.02
N THR A 57 -2.39 4.66 -10.95
CA THR A 57 -1.27 5.61 -11.04
C THR A 57 -1.01 6.11 -12.46
N ASP A 58 -1.65 5.51 -13.46
CA ASP A 58 -1.39 5.69 -14.90
C ASP A 58 0.09 5.50 -15.27
N VAL A 59 0.84 4.79 -14.43
CA VAL A 59 2.22 4.40 -14.74
C VAL A 59 2.18 3.22 -15.70
N ALA A 60 2.67 3.46 -16.92
CA ALA A 60 2.73 2.44 -17.95
C ALA A 60 3.59 1.25 -17.50
N LEU A 61 3.02 0.06 -17.63
CA LEU A 61 3.72 -1.19 -17.39
C LEU A 61 4.70 -1.46 -18.52
N HIS A 62 5.85 -2.01 -18.14
CA HIS A 62 6.81 -2.58 -19.08
C HIS A 62 6.69 -4.10 -19.02
N GLY A 63 6.48 -4.72 -20.19
CA GLY A 63 6.24 -6.18 -20.29
C GLY A 63 4.80 -6.59 -19.95
N HIS A 64 4.63 -7.84 -19.55
CA HIS A 64 3.32 -8.45 -19.27
C HIS A 64 3.23 -9.02 -17.86
N PRO A 65 3.40 -8.19 -16.81
CA PRO A 65 3.21 -8.66 -15.44
C PRO A 65 1.75 -9.09 -15.20
N GLU A 66 1.58 -9.97 -14.21
CA GLU A 66 0.26 -10.40 -13.73
C GLU A 66 -0.48 -9.23 -13.08
N ASN A 67 -1.82 -9.29 -13.07
CA ASN A 67 -2.71 -8.25 -12.50
C ASN A 67 -2.58 -6.85 -13.12
N ARG A 68 -2.25 -6.78 -14.42
CA ARG A 68 -2.31 -5.53 -15.20
C ARG A 68 -3.74 -5.08 -15.46
N PHE A 69 -3.96 -3.77 -15.42
CA PHE A 69 -5.20 -3.13 -15.85
C PHE A 69 -5.00 -2.44 -17.19
N PHE A 70 -6.03 -2.39 -18.02
CA PHE A 70 -5.98 -1.64 -19.28
C PHE A 70 -6.65 -0.28 -19.12
N HIS A 71 -5.86 0.80 -19.25
CA HIS A 71 -6.35 2.16 -19.17
C HIS A 71 -6.80 2.65 -20.55
N GLY A 72 -8.11 2.58 -20.82
CA GLY A 72 -8.68 2.87 -22.14
C GLY A 72 -8.43 4.30 -22.66
N TYR A 73 -8.38 5.30 -21.78
CA TYR A 73 -8.16 6.69 -22.18
C TYR A 73 -6.74 6.95 -22.71
N TYR A 74 -5.73 6.24 -22.18
CA TYR A 74 -4.32 6.42 -22.55
C TYR A 74 -3.76 5.23 -23.35
N ASN A 75 -4.62 4.27 -23.68
CA ASN A 75 -4.31 3.08 -24.48
C ASN A 75 -3.05 2.33 -24.04
N HIS A 76 -2.88 2.13 -22.73
CA HIS A 76 -1.76 1.37 -22.17
C HIS A 76 -2.18 0.53 -20.97
N TYR A 77 -1.31 -0.39 -20.56
CA TYR A 77 -1.51 -1.18 -19.35
C TYR A 77 -0.87 -0.49 -18.14
N CYS A 78 -1.58 -0.35 -17.04
CA CYS A 78 -1.09 0.22 -15.78
C CYS A 78 -1.39 -0.71 -14.59
N TYR A 79 -0.82 -0.40 -13.42
CA TYR A 79 -1.17 -1.09 -12.17
C TYR A 79 -2.53 -0.62 -11.64
N LEU A 80 -3.32 -1.55 -11.12
CA LEU A 80 -4.57 -1.32 -10.39
C LEU A 80 -4.40 -1.71 -8.91
N PRO A 81 -5.03 -0.96 -7.99
CA PRO A 81 -4.68 0.42 -7.67
C PRO A 81 -3.41 0.48 -6.81
N LEU A 82 -2.68 1.59 -6.92
CA LEU A 82 -1.53 1.91 -6.06
C LEU A 82 -1.85 3.04 -5.07
N TYR A 83 -3.00 3.71 -5.26
CA TYR A 83 -3.51 4.73 -4.34
C TYR A 83 -4.91 4.38 -3.88
N ILE A 84 -5.14 4.57 -2.57
CA ILE A 84 -6.45 4.48 -1.94
C ILE A 84 -6.65 5.80 -1.22
N PHE A 85 -7.72 6.50 -1.56
CA PHE A 85 -8.08 7.76 -0.92
C PHE A 85 -9.30 7.56 -0.04
N SER A 86 -9.27 8.18 1.13
CA SER A 86 -10.47 8.36 1.95
C SER A 86 -10.88 9.81 1.81
N GLY A 87 -11.97 10.02 1.06
CA GLY A 87 -12.59 11.33 0.83
C GLY A 87 -13.92 11.46 1.57
N GLU A 88 -14.59 12.60 1.38
CA GLU A 88 -15.88 12.93 2.04
C GLU A 88 -16.97 11.87 1.82
#